data_AF-A0A538AEN6-F1
#
_entry.id   AF-A0A538AEN6-F1
#
_cell.length_a   1.000
_cell.length_b   1.000
_cell.length_c   1.000
_cell.angle_alpha   90.00
_cell.angle_beta   90.00
_cell.angle_gamma   90.00
#
_symmetry.space_group_name_H-M   'P 1'
#
loop_
_entity.id
_entity.type
_entity.pdbx_description
1 polymer ?
#
loop_
_entity_poly.entity_id
_entity_poly.type
_entity_poly.pdbx_seq_one_letter_code
_entity_poly.pdbx_strand_id
1 'polypeptide(L)'
;MWRTTIKGLLAHKVRLALTALAVVLGVGFVVGTYVLTDTINRAFDNLFQDIDRGVAVQVQSVPAFTANGPAGGNNSQGGQGERVPASLLDTIRAVPGVRDAEGGLAGYAQLVGKDGKAITTGGAPTLGVSWVN
;
A
#
# COMPACT_ATOMS: atom_id res chain seq x y z
N MET A 1 37.75 16.56 35.55
CA MET A 1 37.97 16.59 34.08
C MET A 1 36.78 17.17 33.31
N TRP A 2 35.55 16.71 33.53
CA TRP A 2 34.32 17.24 32.89
C TRP A 2 34.16 18.78 32.92
N ARG A 3 34.40 19.42 34.06
CA ARG A 3 34.33 20.88 34.22
C ARG A 3 35.36 21.63 33.37
N THR A 4 36.52 21.03 33.14
CA THR A 4 37.61 21.59 32.33
C THR A 4 37.26 21.49 30.84
N THR A 5 36.68 20.37 30.41
CA THR A 5 36.20 20.16 29.04
C THR A 5 35.09 21.15 28.66
N ILE A 6 34.10 21.36 29.55
CA ILE A 6 33.01 22.32 29.33
C ILE A 6 33.54 23.76 29.25
N LYS A 7 34.48 24.14 30.14
CA LYS A 7 35.14 25.45 30.07
C LYS A 7 35.94 25.64 28.79
N GLY A 8 36.62 24.59 28.30
CA GLY A 8 37.35 24.61 27.04
C GLY A 8 36.44 24.76 25.81
N LEU A 9 35.29 24.08 25.81
CA LEU A 9 34.23 24.22 24.80
C LEU A 9 33.65 25.65 24.77
N LEU A 10 33.33 26.20 25.95
CA LEU A 10 32.81 27.55 26.12
C LEU A 10 33.84 28.65 25.82
N ALA A 11 35.13 28.33 25.80
CA ALA A 11 36.18 29.26 25.37
C ALA A 11 36.19 29.45 23.84
N HIS A 12 35.70 28.47 23.07
CA HIS A 12 35.66 28.49 21.61
C HIS A 12 34.22 28.39 21.07
N LYS A 13 33.36 29.29 21.54
CA LYS A 13 31.91 29.28 21.30
C LYS A 13 31.51 29.22 19.82
N VAL A 14 32.26 29.90 18.95
CA VAL A 14 31.98 29.94 17.50
C VAL A 14 32.26 28.59 16.84
N ARG A 15 33.39 27.96 17.17
CA ARG A 15 33.76 26.64 16.64
C ARG A 15 32.79 25.56 17.12
N LEU A 16 32.39 25.64 18.39
CA LEU A 16 31.35 24.79 18.95
C LEU A 16 30.04 24.93 18.16
N ALA A 17 29.57 26.15 17.96
CA ALA A 17 28.30 26.40 17.29
C ALA A 17 28.30 25.88 15.84
N LEU A 18 29.37 26.12 15.09
CA LEU A 18 29.52 25.63 13.70
C LEU A 18 29.54 24.10 13.61
N THR A 19 30.26 23.43 14.52
CA THR A 19 30.33 21.96 14.55
C THR A 19 29.00 21.34 14.98
N ALA A 20 28.35 21.91 16.00
CA ALA A 20 27.02 21.47 16.41
C ALA A 20 25.99 21.66 15.29
N LEU A 21 26.02 22.80 14.59
CA LEU A 21 25.13 23.07 13.46
C LEU A 21 25.34 22.05 12.33
N ALA A 22 26.59 21.76 11.96
CA ALA A 22 26.91 20.78 10.93
C ALA A 22 26.37 19.38 11.29
N VAL A 23 26.52 18.96 12.55
CA VAL A 23 25.99 17.68 13.03
C VAL A 23 24.46 17.66 13.02
N VAL A 24 23.80 18.72 13.51
CA VAL A 24 22.34 18.80 13.54
C VAL A 24 21.75 18.78 12.14
N LEU A 25 22.34 19.52 11.19
CA LEU A 25 21.88 19.49 9.80
C LEU A 25 22.06 18.12 9.15
N GLY A 26 23.21 17.47 9.38
CA GLY A 26 23.47 16.13 8.86
C GLY A 26 22.52 15.06 9.42
N VAL A 27 22.37 15.03 10.75
CA VAL A 27 21.47 14.07 11.43
C VAL A 27 20.01 14.37 11.09
N GLY A 28 19.62 15.65 11.04
CA GLY A 28 18.26 16.06 10.70
C GLY A 28 17.84 15.62 9.29
N PHE A 29 18.75 15.70 8.31
CA PHE A 29 18.49 15.20 6.97
C PHE A 29 18.26 13.68 6.94
N VAL A 30 19.12 12.91 7.62
CA VAL A 30 18.99 11.44 7.71
C VAL A 30 17.72 11.03 8.45
N VAL A 31 17.37 11.70 9.55
CA VAL A 31 16.13 11.44 10.28
C VAL A 31 14.91 11.79 9.43
N GLY A 32 14.96 12.89 8.67
CA GLY A 32 13.87 13.32 7.80
C GLY A 32 13.52 12.30 6.73
N THR A 33 14.51 11.68 6.08
CA THR A 33 14.27 10.64 5.07
C THR A 33 13.67 9.38 5.69
N TYR A 34 14.13 8.96 6.87
CA TYR A 34 13.53 7.84 7.60
C TYR A 34 12.08 8.13 8.01
N VAL A 35 11.80 9.30 8.59
CA VAL A 35 10.43 9.68 8.99
C VAL A 35 9.49 9.73 7.79
N LEU A 36 9.94 10.30 6.67
CA LEU A 36 9.15 10.32 5.43
C LEU A 36 8.83 8.89 4.96
N THR A 37 9.85 8.03 4.94
CA THR A 37 9.70 6.63 4.51
C THR A 37 8.73 5.87 5.41
N ASP A 38 8.89 6.00 6.73
CA ASP A 38 7.98 5.40 7.71
C ASP A 38 6.56 5.93 7.60
N THR A 39 6.41 7.22 7.30
CA THR A 39 5.08 7.83 7.11
C THR A 39 4.39 7.26 5.87
N ILE A 40 5.13 7.14 4.77
CA ILE A 40 4.61 6.54 3.53
C ILE A 40 4.21 5.08 3.78
N ASN A 41 5.10 4.29 4.40
CA ASN A 41 4.82 2.89 4.71
C ASN A 41 3.59 2.76 5.62
N ARG A 42 3.49 3.55 6.69
CA ARG A 42 2.31 3.56 7.56
C ARG A 42 1.03 3.96 6.83
N ALA A 43 1.10 4.91 5.91
CA ALA A 43 -0.06 5.30 5.12
C ALA A 43 -0.54 4.14 4.24
N PHE A 44 0.37 3.41 3.60
CA PHE A 44 0.04 2.21 2.83
C PHE A 44 -0.47 1.07 3.73
N ASP A 45 0.20 0.78 4.83
CA ASP A 45 -0.21 -0.26 5.78
C ASP A 45 -1.61 0.00 6.31
N ASN A 46 -1.91 1.25 6.69
CA ASN A 46 -3.24 1.65 7.13
C ASN A 46 -4.27 1.52 6.01
N LEU A 47 -3.93 1.93 4.78
CA LEU A 47 -4.82 1.80 3.63
C LEU A 47 -5.17 0.34 3.35
N PHE A 48 -4.19 -0.57 3.38
CA PHE A 48 -4.44 -2.00 3.19
C PHE A 48 -5.21 -2.61 4.36
N GLN A 49 -4.87 -2.25 5.61
CA GLN A 49 -5.62 -2.71 6.78
C GLN A 49 -7.08 -2.24 6.77
N ASP A 50 -7.35 -1.02 6.27
CA ASP A 50 -8.69 -0.49 6.17
C ASP A 50 -9.50 -1.13 5.04
N ILE A 51 -8.89 -1.37 3.87
CA ILE A 51 -9.55 -2.03 2.73
C ILE A 51 -9.86 -3.50 3.06
N ASP A 52 -8.95 -4.21 3.70
CA ASP A 52 -9.12 -5.63 4.05
C ASP A 52 -9.71 -5.82 5.46
N ARG A 53 -10.23 -4.75 6.07
CA ARG A 53 -10.72 -4.79 7.44
C ARG A 53 -11.88 -5.78 7.59
N GLY A 54 -11.63 -6.88 8.30
CA GLY A 54 -12.61 -7.94 8.52
C GLY A 54 -12.52 -9.11 7.55
N VAL A 55 -11.61 -9.05 6.57
CA VAL A 55 -11.30 -10.14 5.65
C VAL A 55 -10.10 -10.94 6.19
N ALA A 56 -10.34 -12.16 6.67
CA ALA A 56 -9.27 -13.02 7.17
C ALA A 56 -8.61 -13.86 6.07
N VAL A 57 -9.38 -14.24 5.04
CA VAL A 57 -8.95 -15.11 3.94
C VAL A 57 -9.65 -14.66 2.66
N GLN A 58 -8.89 -14.54 1.57
CA GLN A 58 -9.43 -14.35 0.23
C GLN A 58 -9.19 -15.61 -0.61
N VAL A 59 -10.26 -16.17 -1.15
CA VAL A 59 -10.19 -17.33 -2.04
C VAL A 59 -10.24 -16.85 -3.48
N GLN A 60 -9.17 -17.12 -4.23
CA GLN A 60 -9.06 -16.77 -5.64
C GLN A 60 -8.53 -17.94 -6.44
N SER A 61 -8.93 -18.01 -7.71
CA SER A 61 -8.41 -19.00 -8.66
C SER A 61 -6.95 -18.76 -8.96
N VAL A 62 -6.17 -19.83 -9.12
CA VAL A 62 -4.79 -19.73 -9.63
C VAL A 62 -4.85 -19.30 -11.10
N PRO A 63 -4.25 -18.15 -11.49
CA PRO A 63 -4.26 -17.72 -12.88
C PRO A 63 -3.47 -18.70 -13.74
N ALA A 64 -4.02 -19.07 -14.90
CA ALA A 64 -3.39 -20.02 -15.83
C ALA A 64 -2.09 -19.50 -16.46
N PHE A 65 -1.85 -18.18 -16.42
CA PHE A 65 -0.64 -17.55 -16.94
C PHE A 65 -0.16 -16.44 -16.00
N THR A 66 1.12 -16.47 -15.63
CA THR A 66 1.79 -15.36 -14.94
C THR A 66 2.32 -14.40 -16.00
N ALA A 67 1.57 -13.34 -16.32
CA ALA A 67 2.03 -12.34 -17.28
C ALA A 67 3.12 -11.46 -16.64
N ASN A 68 4.39 -11.88 -16.78
CA ASN A 68 5.55 -11.04 -16.49
C ASN A 68 5.70 -9.96 -17.56
N GLY A 69 4.92 -8.87 -17.44
CA GLY A 69 5.09 -7.67 -18.25
C GLY A 69 6.25 -6.80 -17.74
N PRO A 70 6.89 -5.96 -18.58
CA PRO A 70 8.05 -5.13 -18.19
C PRO A 70 7.73 -4.05 -17.15
N ALA A 71 6.46 -3.80 -16.87
CA ALA A 71 6.00 -2.99 -15.75
C ALA A 71 5.53 -3.97 -14.66
N GLY A 72 6.30 -4.11 -13.58
CA GLY A 72 6.01 -4.97 -12.43
C GLY A 72 4.77 -4.58 -11.61
N GLY A 73 3.72 -4.09 -12.27
CA GLY A 73 2.37 -4.04 -11.73
C GLY A 73 1.64 -5.30 -12.14
N ASN A 74 0.86 -5.86 -11.21
CA ASN A 74 -0.10 -6.92 -11.47
C ASN A 74 -1.19 -6.41 -12.44
N ASN A 75 -0.83 -6.26 -13.71
CA ASN A 75 -1.73 -5.88 -14.78
C ASN A 75 -2.67 -7.06 -15.01
N SER A 76 -3.79 -7.03 -14.29
CA SER A 76 -4.93 -7.94 -14.41
C SER A 76 -5.61 -7.90 -15.80
N GLN A 77 -4.99 -7.27 -16.79
CA GLN A 77 -5.37 -7.36 -18.21
C GLN A 77 -5.00 -8.73 -18.82
N GLY A 78 -4.08 -9.48 -18.22
CA GLY A 78 -3.65 -10.80 -18.70
C GLY A 78 -4.29 -11.95 -17.92
N GLY A 79 -5.59 -12.18 -18.13
CA GLY A 79 -6.32 -13.33 -17.60
C GLY A 79 -6.84 -13.11 -16.19
N GLN A 80 -8.10 -12.70 -16.07
CA GLN A 80 -8.87 -13.04 -14.87
C GLN A 80 -8.75 -14.55 -14.74
N GLY A 81 -8.17 -15.05 -13.64
CA GLY A 81 -8.16 -16.47 -13.35
C GLY A 81 -9.57 -17.04 -13.48
N GLU A 82 -9.67 -18.32 -13.81
CA GLU A 82 -10.97 -18.95 -14.04
C GLU A 82 -11.89 -18.70 -12.84
N ARG A 83 -13.08 -18.15 -13.09
CA ARG A 83 -13.98 -17.74 -12.00
C ARG A 83 -14.22 -18.90 -11.05
N VAL A 84 -14.14 -18.62 -9.76
CA VAL A 84 -14.45 -19.59 -8.73
C VAL A 84 -15.96 -19.90 -8.78
N PRO A 85 -16.38 -21.19 -8.80
CA PRO A 85 -17.79 -21.55 -8.79
C PRO A 85 -18.50 -21.00 -7.55
N ALA A 86 -19.68 -20.42 -7.75
CA ALA A 86 -20.49 -19.87 -6.65
C ALA A 86 -20.88 -20.94 -5.61
N SER A 87 -20.96 -22.22 -5.99
CA SER A 87 -21.22 -23.33 -5.08
C SER A 87 -20.14 -23.52 -4.00
N LEU A 88 -18.93 -22.99 -4.21
CA LEU A 88 -17.88 -23.03 -3.19
C LEU A 88 -18.21 -22.15 -1.99
N LEU A 89 -19.02 -21.10 -2.17
CA LEU A 89 -19.41 -20.19 -1.10
C LEU A 89 -20.12 -20.94 0.04
N ASP A 90 -21.07 -21.81 -0.30
CA ASP A 90 -21.80 -22.62 0.69
C ASP A 90 -20.87 -23.60 1.41
N THR A 91 -19.85 -24.12 0.71
CA THR A 91 -18.84 -25.00 1.29
C THR A 91 -17.96 -24.23 2.28
N ILE A 92 -17.54 -23.02 1.94
CA ILE A 92 -16.71 -22.16 2.81
C ILE A 92 -17.49 -21.74 4.06
N ARG A 93 -18.77 -21.38 3.92
CA ARG A 93 -19.64 -21.02 5.06
C ARG A 93 -19.82 -22.18 6.05
N ALA A 94 -19.71 -23.43 5.59
CA ALA A 94 -19.83 -24.61 6.44
C ALA A 94 -18.53 -24.95 7.21
N VAL A 95 -17.40 -24.29 6.92
CA VAL A 95 -16.13 -24.56 7.61
C VAL A 95 -16.16 -24.02 9.04
N PRO A 96 -15.85 -24.84 10.06
CA PRO A 96 -15.80 -24.37 11.45
C PRO A 96 -14.82 -23.21 11.63
N GLY A 97 -15.29 -22.10 12.20
CA GLY A 97 -14.50 -20.88 12.42
C GLY A 97 -14.72 -19.78 11.38
N VAL A 98 -15.44 -20.05 10.28
CA VAL A 98 -15.90 -19.01 9.36
C VAL A 98 -17.11 -18.31 9.97
N ARG A 99 -16.95 -17.02 10.32
CA ARG A 99 -18.05 -16.19 10.84
C ARG A 99 -18.98 -15.74 9.73
N ASP A 100 -18.40 -15.30 8.61
CA ASP A 100 -19.13 -14.85 7.43
C ASP A 100 -18.28 -15.10 6.18
N ALA A 101 -18.94 -15.30 5.04
CA ALA A 101 -18.30 -15.41 3.75
C ALA A 101 -19.19 -14.83 2.65
N GLU A 102 -18.60 -13.99 1.82
CA GLU A 102 -19.24 -13.29 0.72
C GLU A 102 -18.53 -13.60 -0.59
N GLY A 103 -19.31 -13.72 -1.67
CA GLY A 103 -18.78 -13.85 -3.03
C GLY A 103 -18.63 -12.47 -3.66
N GLY A 104 -17.41 -12.11 -4.06
CA GLY A 104 -17.13 -10.88 -4.78
C GLY A 104 -16.68 -11.14 -6.22
N LEU A 105 -17.12 -10.29 -7.15
CA LEU A 105 -16.61 -10.24 -8.52
C LEU A 105 -15.97 -8.87 -8.76
N ALA A 106 -14.69 -8.85 -9.09
CA ALA A 106 -13.97 -7.67 -9.54
C ALA A 106 -13.45 -7.89 -10.96
N GLY A 107 -13.54 -6.87 -11.81
CA GLY A 107 -13.09 -6.97 -13.19
C GLY A 107 -13.05 -5.63 -13.91
N TYR A 108 -12.69 -5.66 -15.19
CA TYR A 108 -12.72 -4.47 -16.03
C TYR A 108 -14.17 -4.02 -16.25
N ALA A 109 -14.45 -2.74 -15.97
CA ALA A 109 -15.74 -2.12 -16.22
C ALA A 109 -15.56 -0.72 -16.79
N GLN A 110 -15.77 -0.58 -18.11
CA GLN A 110 -15.66 0.70 -18.79
C GLN A 110 -16.96 1.47 -18.69
N LEU A 111 -16.92 2.65 -18.05
CA LEU A 111 -18.05 3.58 -18.10
C LEU A 111 -18.05 4.28 -19.46
N VAL A 112 -19.21 4.31 -20.11
CA VAL A 112 -19.43 4.99 -21.39
C VAL A 112 -20.37 6.17 -21.16
N GLY A 113 -19.93 7.35 -21.57
CA GLY A 113 -20.72 8.58 -21.50
C GLY A 113 -21.94 8.54 -22.43
N LYS A 114 -22.89 9.47 -22.23
CA LYS A 114 -24.08 9.60 -23.08
C LYS A 114 -23.73 9.90 -24.55
N ASP A 115 -22.53 10.39 -24.80
CA ASP A 115 -21.95 10.67 -26.11
C ASP A 115 -21.30 9.44 -26.77
N GLY A 116 -21.39 8.26 -26.14
CA GLY A 116 -20.78 7.02 -26.62
C GLY A 116 -19.27 6.95 -26.42
N LYS A 117 -18.67 7.92 -25.73
CA LYS A 117 -17.22 7.93 -25.48
C LYS A 117 -16.91 7.25 -24.14
N ALA A 118 -15.84 6.45 -24.14
CA ALA A 118 -15.32 5.87 -22.92
C ALA A 118 -14.81 6.97 -21.97
N ILE A 119 -15.28 6.95 -20.73
CA ILE A 119 -14.77 7.80 -19.66
C ILE A 119 -13.45 7.19 -19.19
N THR A 120 -12.34 7.89 -19.40
CA THR A 120 -11.01 7.43 -19.01
C THR A 120 -10.48 8.28 -17.86
N THR A 121 -9.81 7.63 -16.92
CA THR A 121 -9.25 8.26 -15.71
C THR A 121 -7.80 8.72 -15.91
N GLY A 122 -7.35 8.90 -17.16
CA GLY A 122 -6.04 9.50 -17.48
C GLY A 122 -4.81 8.72 -17.00
N GLY A 123 -4.94 7.45 -16.61
CA GLY A 123 -3.81 6.60 -16.22
C GLY A 123 -4.16 5.50 -15.22
N ALA A 124 -5.18 5.70 -14.37
CA ALA A 124 -5.67 4.64 -13.51
C ALA A 124 -6.51 3.61 -14.31
N PRO A 125 -6.39 2.30 -14.05
CA PRO A 125 -7.23 1.29 -14.70
C PRO A 125 -8.70 1.40 -14.28
N THR A 126 -9.62 1.19 -15.21
CA THR A 126 -11.06 1.17 -14.95
C THR A 126 -11.47 -0.19 -14.41
N LEU A 127 -11.83 -0.22 -13.12
CA LEU A 127 -12.25 -1.42 -12.40
C LEU A 127 -13.71 -1.29 -11.96
N GLY A 128 -14.46 -2.39 -12.05
CA GLY A 128 -15.78 -2.55 -11.47
C GLY A 128 -15.76 -3.67 -10.45
N VAL A 129 -16.47 -3.46 -9.34
CA VAL A 129 -16.63 -4.43 -8.26
C VAL A 129 -18.11 -4.69 -8.03
N SER A 130 -18.47 -5.93 -7.73
CA SER A 130 -19.83 -6.29 -7.32
C SER A 130 -20.11 -5.70 -5.93
N TRP A 131 -21.31 -5.14 -5.77
CA TRP A 131 -21.79 -4.77 -4.44
C TRP A 131 -22.18 -6.04 -3.67
N VAL A 132 -21.64 -6.18 -2.46
CA VAL A 132 -21.95 -7.26 -1.51
C VAL A 132 -22.63 -6.63 -0.28
N ASN A 133 -23.60 -7.34 0.30
CA ASN A 133 -24.47 -6.85 1.39
C ASN A 133 -24.16 -7.56 2.69
#